data_AF-A0A3M0WIS4-F1
#
_entry.id   AF-A0A3M0WIS4-F1
#
_cell.length_a   1.000
_cell.length_b   1.000
_cell.length_c   1.000
_cell.angle_alpha   90.00
_cell.angle_beta   90.00
_cell.angle_gamma   90.00
#
_symmetry.space_group_name_H-M   'P 1'
#
loop_
_entity.id
_entity.type
_entity.pdbx_description
1 polymer ?
#
loop_
_entity_poly.entity_id
_entity_poly.type
_entity_poly.pdbx_seq_one_letter_code
_entity_poly.pdbx_strand_id
1 'polypeptide(L)' 'MYYVAKVDQEKCATYNCRQCTLFCPEANTLMFDEDKNSAFVNEERCKGCALCVYVCSDLLKRDCIKMEMIT' A
#
# COMPACT_ATOMS: atom_id res chain seq x y z
N MET A 1 9.41 1.78 17.52
CA MET A 1 10.08 1.88 16.19
C MET A 1 9.90 0.63 15.36
N TYR A 2 8.99 0.70 14.39
CA TYR A 2 8.83 -0.27 13.33
C TYR A 2 8.40 0.43 12.04
N TYR A 3 8.60 -0.21 10.89
CA TYR A 3 8.19 0.35 9.60
C TYR A 3 6.79 -0.11 9.22
N VAL A 4 5.98 0.82 8.73
CA VAL A 4 4.68 0.54 8.10
C VAL A 4 4.65 1.05 6.69
N ALA A 5 3.84 0.42 5.84
CA ALA A 5 3.56 0.94 4.52
C ALA A 5 2.58 2.13 4.62
N LYS A 6 2.81 3.15 3.81
CA LYS A 6 1.92 4.31 3.63
C LYS A 6 1.63 4.49 2.16
N VAL A 7 0.39 4.83 1.84
CA VAL A 7 -0.09 5.06 0.47
C VAL A 7 -0.33 6.55 0.28
N ASP A 8 0.29 7.13 -0.75
CA ASP A 8 -0.11 8.42 -1.28
C ASP A 8 -1.45 8.25 -2.01
N GLN A 9 -2.54 8.62 -1.35
CA GLN A 9 -3.89 8.34 -1.86
C GLN A 9 -4.23 9.16 -3.11
N GLU A 10 -3.75 10.40 -3.19
CA GLU A 10 -3.98 11.27 -4.34
C GLU A 10 -3.30 10.69 -5.59
N LYS A 11 -2.03 10.26 -5.45
CA LYS A 11 -1.31 9.61 -6.54
C LYS A 11 -1.84 8.21 -6.86
N CYS A 12 -2.28 7.45 -5.86
CA CYS A 12 -2.81 6.10 -6.08
C CYS A 12 -4.15 6.14 -6.84
N ALA A 13 -5.00 7.12 -6.52
CA ALA A 13 -6.32 7.30 -7.13
C ALA A 13 -6.28 7.46 -8.66
N THR A 14 -5.20 8.02 -9.21
CA THR A 14 -5.06 8.19 -10.67
C THR A 14 -4.95 6.87 -11.43
N TYR A 15 -4.54 5.79 -10.77
CA TYR A 15 -4.29 4.49 -11.42
C TYR A 15 -5.39 3.45 -11.20
N ASN A 16 -6.16 3.54 -10.10
CA ASN A 16 -7.27 2.65 -9.75
C ASN A 16 -6.97 1.14 -9.99
N CYS A 17 -5.80 0.66 -9.55
CA CYS A 17 -5.27 -0.62 -10.03
C CYS A 17 -5.52 -1.83 -9.13
N ARG A 18 -5.66 -1.60 -7.81
CA ARG A 18 -5.93 -2.60 -6.76
C ARG A 18 -4.94 -3.76 -6.67
N GLN A 19 -3.85 -3.76 -7.44
CA GLN A 19 -2.94 -4.91 -7.53
C GLN A 19 -2.27 -5.23 -6.22
N CYS A 20 -1.81 -4.21 -5.50
CA CYS A 20 -1.10 -4.39 -4.24
C CYS A 20 -1.95 -5.13 -3.19
N THR A 21 -3.29 -5.02 -3.21
CA THR A 21 -4.17 -5.69 -2.23
C THR A 21 -4.17 -7.21 -2.42
N LEU A 22 -3.89 -7.69 -3.63
CA LEU A 22 -3.78 -9.13 -3.95
C LEU A 22 -2.47 -9.75 -3.47
N PHE A 23 -1.41 -8.94 -3.35
CA PHE A 23 -0.08 -9.41 -2.95
C PHE A 23 0.20 -9.23 -1.46
N CYS A 24 -0.65 -8.51 -0.72
CA CYS A 24 -0.44 -8.37 0.72
C CYS A 24 -0.64 -9.75 1.38
N PRO A 25 0.39 -10.31 2.04
CA PRO A 25 0.27 -11.63 2.66
C PRO A 25 -0.64 -11.59 3.89
N GLU A 26 -0.84 -10.40 4.46
CA GLU A 26 -1.65 -10.19 5.65
C GLU A 26 -3.06 -9.77 5.30
N ALA A 27 -4.03 -10.63 5.62
CA ALA A 27 -5.45 -10.34 5.42
C ALA A 27 -5.86 -9.02 6.09
N ASN A 28 -6.73 -8.26 5.42
CA ASN A 28 -7.30 -6.99 5.89
C ASN A 28 -6.25 -5.92 6.26
N THR A 29 -5.06 -5.98 5.66
CA THR A 29 -3.97 -5.04 5.95
C THR A 29 -3.82 -4.00 4.87
N LEU A 30 -3.84 -4.39 3.60
CA LEU A 30 -3.83 -3.48 2.48
C LEU A 30 -5.14 -3.65 1.70
N MET A 31 -6.00 -2.65 1.80
CA MET A 31 -7.36 -2.71 1.26
C MET A 31 -7.57 -1.59 0.23
N PHE A 32 -8.66 -1.67 -0.51
CA PHE A 32 -9.02 -0.70 -1.51
C PHE A 32 -10.30 0.04 -1.08
N ASP A 33 -10.24 1.37 -1.14
CA ASP A 33 -11.38 2.26 -0.91
C ASP A 33 -11.98 2.61 -2.28
N GLU A 34 -13.18 2.10 -2.56
CA GLU A 34 -13.87 2.31 -3.84
C GLU A 34 -14.29 3.77 -4.03
N ASP A 35 -14.65 4.48 -2.95
CA ASP A 35 -15.10 5.87 -3.02
C ASP A 35 -13.93 6.80 -3.38
N LYS A 36 -12.73 6.50 -2.85
CA LYS A 36 -11.50 7.26 -3.13
C LYS A 36 -10.70 6.74 -4.33
N ASN A 37 -11.09 5.59 -4.89
CA ASN A 37 -10.31 4.86 -5.90
C ASN A 37 -8.84 4.61 -5.50
N SER A 38 -8.55 4.49 -4.21
CA SER A 38 -7.19 4.38 -3.69
C SER A 38 -7.04 3.20 -2.74
N ALA A 39 -5.84 2.61 -2.71
CA ALA A 39 -5.46 1.70 -1.65
C ALA A 39 -5.23 2.45 -0.33
N PHE A 40 -5.39 1.75 0.79
CA PHE A 40 -4.99 2.22 2.11
C PHE A 40 -4.45 1.06 2.96
N VAL A 41 -3.61 1.40 3.93
CA VAL A 41 -2.97 0.44 4.85
C VAL A 41 -3.62 0.55 6.21
N ASN A 42 -4.02 -0.58 6.79
CA ASN A 42 -4.25 -0.71 8.22
C ASN A 42 -2.89 -0.88 8.92
N GLU A 43 -2.42 0.19 9.53
CA GLU A 43 -1.06 0.30 10.10
C GLU A 43 -0.85 -0.64 11.30
N GLU A 44 -1.91 -0.93 12.06
CA GLU A 44 -1.85 -1.86 13.20
C GLU A 44 -1.63 -3.32 12.76
N ARG A 45 -2.00 -3.64 11.52
CA ARG A 45 -1.83 -4.98 10.94
C ARG A 45 -0.58 -5.10 10.08
N CYS A 46 0.00 -3.98 9.66
CA CYS A 46 1.17 -3.97 8.79
C CYS A 46 2.39 -4.63 9.46
N LYS A 47 2.99 -5.62 8.79
CA LYS A 47 4.18 -6.33 9.27
C LYS A 47 5.49 -5.82 8.65
N GLY A 48 5.43 -4.74 7.86
CA GLY A 48 6.64 -4.11 7.33
C GLY A 48 7.39 -4.89 6.24
N CYS A 49 6.76 -5.87 5.58
CA CYS A 49 7.43 -6.73 4.59
C CYS A 49 7.80 -6.06 3.25
N ALA A 50 7.31 -4.83 3.00
CA ALA A 50 7.54 -4.04 1.81
C ALA A 50 7.11 -4.65 0.44
N LEU A 51 6.36 -5.77 0.43
CA LEU A 51 5.91 -6.38 -0.82
C LEU A 51 4.97 -5.47 -1.63
N CYS A 52 4.11 -4.71 -0.96
CA CYS A 52 3.24 -3.73 -1.61
C CYS A 52 4.02 -2.58 -2.26
N VAL A 53 5.17 -2.20 -1.69
CA VAL A 53 6.09 -1.22 -2.29
C VAL A 53 6.63 -1.80 -3.59
N TYR A 54 7.27 -2.97 -3.55
CA TYR A 54 7.81 -3.66 -4.74
C TYR A 54 6.77 -3.79 -5.87
N VAL A 55 5.54 -4.18 -5.55
CA VAL A 55 4.46 -4.28 -6.55
C VAL A 55 4.15 -2.92 -7.17
N CYS A 56 4.09 -1.86 -6.35
CA CYS A 56 3.73 -0.52 -6.81
C CYS A 56 4.87 0.16 -7.59
N SER A 57 6.12 0.03 -7.12
CA SER A 57 7.31 0.64 -7.73
C SER A 57 7.86 -0.19 -8.87
N ASP A 58 8.26 -1.43 -8.61
CA ASP A 58 9.10 -2.21 -9.51
C ASP A 58 8.27 -2.92 -10.57
N LEU A 59 7.15 -3.53 -10.19
CA LEU A 59 6.29 -4.28 -11.12
C LEU A 59 5.41 -3.35 -11.96
N LEU A 60 4.87 -2.29 -11.35
CA LEU A 60 3.83 -1.45 -11.99
C LEU A 60 4.30 -0.03 -12.34
N LYS A 61 5.49 0.39 -11.89
CA LYS A 61 6.08 1.73 -12.18
C LYS A 61 5.18 2.91 -11.78
N ARG A 62 4.54 2.83 -10.61
CA ARG A 62 3.61 3.86 -10.09
C ARG A 62 4.15 4.62 -8.88
N ASP A 63 4.94 3.97 -8.03
CA ASP A 63 5.60 4.59 -6.86
C ASP A 63 4.62 5.36 -5.94
N CYS A 64 3.46 4.76 -5.62
CA CYS A 64 2.45 5.36 -4.73
C CYS A 64 2.59 4.90 -3.27
N ILE A 65 3.40 3.88 -2.99
CA ILE A 65 3.51 3.26 -1.66
C ILE A 65 4.96 3.35 -1.19
N LYS A 66 5.17 3.76 0.07
CA LYS A 66 6.49 3.86 0.71
C LYS A 66 6.45 3.25 2.10
N MET A 67 7.62 2.89 2.62
CA MET A 67 7.78 2.49 4.02
C MET A 67 8.12 3.72 4.86
N GLU A 68 7.39 3.91 5.95
CA GLU A 68 7.64 4.98 6.92
C GLU A 68 7.88 4.39 8.32
N MET A 69 8.81 4.99 9.06
CA MET A 69 9.13 4.56 10.42
C MET A 69 8.15 5.22 11.40
N ILE A 70 7.42 4.41 12.16
CA ILE A 70 6.59 4.88 13.26
C ILE A 70 7.33 4.65 14.56
N THR A 71 7.32 5.67 15.42
CA THR A 71 8.06 5.66 16.69
C THR A 71 7.26 4.96 17.77
#